data_AF-A0A954FCL9-F1
#
_entry.id   AF-A0A954FCL9-F1
#
_cell.length_a   1.000
_cell.length_b   1.000
_cell.length_c   1.000
_cell.angle_alpha   90.00
_cell.angle_beta   90.00
_cell.angle_gamma   90.00
#
_symmetry.space_group_name_H-M   'P 1'
#
loop_
_entity.id
_entity.type
_entity.pdbx_description
1 polymer ?
#
loop_
_entity_poly.entity_id
_entity_poly.type
_entity_poly.pdbx_seq_one_letter_code
_entity_poly.pdbx_strand_id
1 'polypeptide(L)'
;NGHRIRVREEYRGAAGKCPACGVMYLVPRAVPGEAEAEQTAATTDAQAETEGAEAFNAGAYAHWMKGIKLHAIDPTKLKLKPNSLEKAFTTVDLAISPEKMLVLVVAKAGLLGGGSKDKLEKARAEIAAHLREEKDDAEIPAVSVQTVTAEQISKLRVVFPTMYDHESMFAGVSVFGKGRIAIALPKQEDSKENQYLTFSLSEYRKLTEALSEFFGIDQLGQDSGIPLTDQMQQVTCHYSEESFEVLDNEYLEFYEADPEIELALAGRQCQGCQLIVSEDSRKKERIGGKAGKAIAKTKCPKCNEKFGNISLFQLVKKEVAPEPAAAAAE
;
A
#
# COMPACT_ATOMS: atom_id res chain seq x y z
N ASN A 1 -12.71 -5.69 14.27
CA ASN A 1 -11.89 -6.91 14.40
C ASN A 1 -12.74 -8.13 14.13
N GLY A 2 -12.99 -8.41 12.85
CA GLY A 2 -13.47 -9.72 12.42
C GLY A 2 -12.26 -10.64 12.23
N HIS A 3 -12.41 -11.93 12.46
CA HIS A 3 -11.45 -12.90 11.95
C HIS A 3 -11.68 -13.04 10.45
N ARG A 4 -10.65 -12.87 9.62
CA ARG A 4 -10.75 -13.21 8.20
C ARG A 4 -10.93 -14.72 8.10
N ILE A 5 -12.03 -15.14 7.50
CA ILE A 5 -12.35 -16.56 7.30
C ILE A 5 -12.42 -16.76 5.80
N ARG A 6 -11.42 -17.45 5.25
CA ARG A 6 -11.40 -17.80 3.84
C ARG A 6 -12.22 -19.06 3.65
N VAL A 7 -13.19 -18.98 2.74
CA VAL A 7 -14.16 -20.03 2.49
C VAL A 7 -14.09 -20.40 1.03
N ARG A 8 -14.10 -21.70 0.71
CA ARG A 8 -14.10 -22.16 -0.68
C ARG A 8 -15.36 -21.71 -1.38
N GLU A 9 -15.25 -21.47 -2.68
CA GLU A 9 -16.36 -21.01 -3.53
C GLU A 9 -17.60 -21.93 -3.46
N GLU A 10 -17.40 -23.23 -3.30
CA GLU A 10 -18.45 -24.25 -3.14
C GLU A 10 -19.36 -24.01 -1.92
N TYR A 11 -18.93 -23.21 -0.93
CA TYR A 11 -19.70 -22.88 0.26
C TYR A 11 -20.37 -21.51 0.20
N ARG A 12 -20.39 -20.83 -0.96
CA ARG A 12 -21.16 -19.58 -1.14
C ARG A 12 -22.64 -19.78 -0.77
N GLY A 13 -23.20 -18.83 -0.01
CA GLY A 13 -24.57 -18.91 0.49
C GLY A 13 -24.77 -19.89 1.66
N ALA A 14 -23.76 -20.63 2.10
CA ALA A 14 -23.82 -21.50 3.27
C ALA A 14 -23.51 -20.74 4.57
N ALA A 15 -23.98 -21.28 5.70
CA ALA A 15 -23.59 -20.81 7.03
C ALA A 15 -22.31 -21.51 7.50
N GLY A 16 -21.34 -20.76 7.99
CA GLY A 16 -20.08 -21.26 8.54
C GLY A 16 -19.85 -20.85 10.00
N LYS A 17 -18.85 -21.44 10.64
CA LYS A 17 -18.36 -21.06 11.99
C LYS A 17 -16.93 -20.59 11.92
N CYS A 18 -16.62 -19.48 12.59
CA CYS A 18 -15.26 -18.98 12.70
C CYS A 18 -14.38 -19.98 13.46
N PRO A 19 -13.27 -20.49 12.91
CA PRO A 19 -12.40 -21.43 13.60
C PRO A 19 -11.68 -20.79 14.80
N ALA A 20 -11.49 -19.47 14.79
CA ALA A 20 -10.82 -18.75 15.87
C ALA A 20 -11.72 -18.38 17.07
N CYS A 21 -13.03 -18.16 16.88
CA CYS A 21 -13.93 -17.73 17.97
C CYS A 21 -15.32 -18.38 18.00
N GLY A 22 -15.61 -19.30 17.08
CA GLY A 22 -16.86 -20.07 17.05
C GLY A 22 -18.11 -19.31 16.58
N VAL A 23 -18.01 -18.01 16.29
CA VAL A 23 -19.13 -17.18 15.81
C VAL A 23 -19.62 -17.65 14.45
N MET A 24 -20.94 -17.75 14.28
CA MET A 24 -21.60 -18.11 13.01
C MET A 24 -21.51 -16.95 12.01
N TYR A 25 -21.29 -17.25 10.74
CA TYR A 25 -21.33 -16.28 9.64
C TYR A 25 -22.02 -16.88 8.40
N LEU A 26 -22.46 -16.03 7.48
CA LEU A 26 -23.02 -16.43 6.19
C LEU A 26 -22.02 -16.08 5.08
N VAL A 27 -21.75 -17.01 4.16
CA VAL A 27 -20.88 -16.76 3.00
C VAL A 27 -21.68 -15.99 1.94
N PRO A 28 -21.20 -14.83 1.45
CA PRO A 28 -21.90 -14.06 0.41
C PRO A 28 -22.13 -14.87 -0.88
N ARG A 29 -23.31 -14.71 -1.50
CA ARG A 29 -23.59 -15.25 -2.84
C ARG A 29 -22.88 -14.39 -3.89
N ALA A 30 -22.47 -15.00 -5.00
CA ALA A 30 -21.96 -14.24 -6.14
C ALA A 30 -23.08 -13.41 -6.78
N VAL A 31 -22.80 -12.16 -7.09
CA VAL A 31 -23.64 -11.33 -7.96
C VAL A 31 -23.15 -11.57 -9.39
N PRO A 32 -24.02 -11.92 -10.36
CA PRO A 32 -23.59 -12.09 -11.75
C PRO A 32 -23.05 -10.76 -12.28
N GLY A 33 -21.84 -10.79 -12.84
CA GLY A 33 -21.13 -9.63 -13.35
C GLY A 33 -21.71 -9.13 -14.68
N GLU A 34 -21.84 -7.81 -14.80
CA GLU A 34 -21.98 -7.12 -16.07
C GLU A 34 -20.61 -7.12 -16.76
N ALA A 35 -20.46 -8.03 -17.71
CA ALA A 35 -19.52 -7.89 -18.81
C ALA A 35 -20.31 -7.43 -20.04
N GLU A 36 -19.66 -6.62 -20.88
CA GLU A 36 -20.08 -6.02 -22.17
C GLU A 36 -20.64 -4.59 -22.14
N ALA A 37 -19.72 -3.63 -22.23
CA ALA A 37 -19.81 -2.53 -23.19
C ALA A 37 -18.39 -1.95 -23.40
N GLU A 38 -17.67 -2.51 -24.37
CA GLU A 38 -16.44 -1.93 -24.91
C GLU A 38 -16.75 -0.93 -26.04
N GLN A 39 -15.87 0.08 -26.13
CA GLN A 39 -15.51 0.91 -27.30
C GLN A 39 -16.42 2.05 -27.79
N THR A 40 -16.00 3.27 -27.48
CA THR A 40 -15.50 4.35 -28.40
C THR A 40 -15.42 5.65 -27.57
N ALA A 41 -14.48 6.59 -27.70
CA ALA A 41 -13.45 6.86 -28.69
C ALA A 41 -12.27 7.60 -27.99
N ALA A 42 -11.08 7.45 -28.57
CA ALA A 42 -9.91 8.24 -28.22
C ALA A 42 -10.04 9.68 -28.75
N THR A 43 -9.74 10.66 -27.89
CA THR A 43 -9.08 11.90 -28.30
C THR A 43 -8.24 12.43 -27.13
N THR A 44 -6.96 12.59 -27.45
CA THR A 44 -5.88 13.32 -26.83
C THR A 44 -6.31 14.67 -26.24
N ASP A 45 -5.91 14.95 -25.01
CA ASP A 45 -5.10 16.12 -24.67
C ASP A 45 -4.60 15.99 -23.22
N ALA A 46 -3.35 15.57 -23.10
CA ALA A 46 -2.61 15.59 -21.85
C ALA A 46 -1.90 16.94 -21.75
N GLN A 47 -2.43 17.82 -20.90
CA GLN A 47 -1.65 18.91 -20.29
C GLN A 47 -1.56 18.61 -18.80
N ALA A 48 -0.45 17.98 -18.41
CA ALA A 48 -0.02 17.90 -17.04
C ALA A 48 0.79 19.16 -16.72
N GLU A 49 0.15 20.14 -16.09
CA GLU A 49 0.86 21.19 -15.37
C GLU A 49 1.35 20.59 -14.04
N THR A 50 2.65 20.36 -13.97
CA THR A 50 3.35 20.02 -12.73
C THR A 50 4.02 21.28 -12.22
N GLU A 51 3.33 22.02 -11.35
CA GLU A 51 3.97 23.02 -10.50
C GLU A 51 4.38 22.38 -9.16
N GLY A 52 5.67 22.54 -8.82
CA GLY A 52 6.07 22.58 -7.40
C GLY A 52 6.84 21.39 -6.82
N ALA A 53 7.80 20.80 -7.55
CA ALA A 53 8.93 20.10 -6.94
C ALA A 53 10.16 20.29 -7.84
N GLU A 54 11.33 20.59 -7.29
CA GLU A 54 12.58 20.62 -8.07
C GLU A 54 12.66 19.35 -8.92
N ALA A 55 12.52 19.51 -10.24
CA ALA A 55 12.31 18.39 -11.15
C ALA A 55 13.53 17.47 -11.09
N PHE A 56 13.30 16.28 -10.54
CA PHE A 56 14.23 15.18 -10.63
C PHE A 56 14.48 14.88 -12.12
N ASN A 57 15.73 15.07 -12.57
CA ASN A 57 16.13 14.87 -13.96
C ASN A 57 17.31 13.90 -14.00
N ALA A 58 17.07 12.64 -14.33
CA ALA A 58 18.10 11.61 -14.52
C ALA A 58 18.07 11.03 -15.94
N GLY A 59 17.74 11.86 -16.95
CA GLY A 59 17.59 11.40 -18.33
C GLY A 59 16.40 10.44 -18.47
N ALA A 60 16.63 9.27 -19.08
CA ALA A 60 15.60 8.27 -19.36
C ALA A 60 14.96 7.63 -18.11
N TYR A 61 15.53 7.83 -16.93
CA TYR A 61 14.99 7.31 -15.67
C TYR A 61 13.94 8.27 -15.12
N ALA A 62 12.71 8.22 -15.63
CA ALA A 62 11.65 9.15 -15.23
C ALA A 62 11.09 8.88 -13.82
N HIS A 63 11.14 7.63 -13.36
CA HIS A 63 10.63 7.23 -12.05
C HIS A 63 11.79 6.93 -11.09
N TRP A 64 11.88 7.67 -9.99
CA TRP A 64 12.85 7.43 -8.92
C TRP A 64 12.16 7.28 -7.57
N MET A 65 12.22 6.08 -7.02
CA MET A 65 11.65 5.74 -5.72
C MET A 65 12.76 5.69 -4.67
N LYS A 66 12.70 6.57 -3.68
CA LYS A 66 13.73 6.69 -2.65
C LYS A 66 13.41 5.79 -1.45
N GLY A 67 14.42 5.17 -0.87
CA GLY A 67 14.30 4.59 0.47
C GLY A 67 13.54 3.26 0.59
N ILE A 68 13.43 2.51 -0.51
CA ILE A 68 12.75 1.21 -0.57
C ILE A 68 13.54 0.16 0.23
N LYS A 69 12.83 -0.76 0.89
CA LYS A 69 13.44 -1.82 1.69
C LYS A 69 13.76 -3.03 0.83
N LEU A 70 15.04 -3.36 0.72
CA LEU A 70 15.54 -4.59 0.11
C LEU A 70 15.86 -5.64 1.20
N HIS A 71 15.23 -6.80 1.10
CA HIS A 71 15.44 -7.95 1.98
C HIS A 71 16.18 -9.03 1.20
N ALA A 72 17.33 -9.48 1.71
CA ALA A 72 18.03 -10.65 1.18
C ALA A 72 17.85 -11.81 2.17
N ILE A 73 17.21 -12.89 1.73
CA ILE A 73 16.76 -13.98 2.60
C ILE A 73 17.34 -15.29 2.12
N ASP A 74 18.15 -15.93 2.97
CA ASP A 74 18.45 -17.36 2.87
C ASP A 74 17.21 -18.17 3.28
N PRO A 75 16.53 -18.87 2.35
CA PRO A 75 15.28 -19.59 2.66
C PRO A 75 15.45 -20.66 3.74
N THR A 76 16.67 -21.19 3.91
CA THR A 76 16.97 -22.23 4.91
C THR A 76 17.02 -21.66 6.34
N LYS A 77 17.14 -20.34 6.49
CA LYS A 77 17.21 -19.64 7.78
C LYS A 77 15.95 -18.85 8.09
N LEU A 78 14.95 -18.87 7.21
CA LEU A 78 13.71 -18.12 7.36
C LEU A 78 12.91 -18.59 8.57
N LYS A 79 12.59 -17.66 9.47
CA LYS A 79 11.66 -17.88 10.58
C LYS A 79 10.30 -17.28 10.24
N LEU A 80 9.30 -18.13 10.08
CA LEU A 80 7.89 -17.74 9.87
C LEU A 80 7.27 -17.25 11.18
N LYS A 81 7.60 -16.00 11.54
CA LYS A 81 7.03 -15.29 12.67
C LYS A 81 6.62 -13.90 12.19
N PRO A 82 5.47 -13.36 12.64
CA PRO A 82 5.08 -12.00 12.33
C PRO A 82 6.23 -11.02 12.60
N ASN A 83 6.48 -10.14 11.65
CA ASN A 83 7.48 -9.07 11.72
C ASN A 83 8.94 -9.55 11.91
N SER A 84 9.25 -10.82 11.63
CA SER A 84 10.61 -11.37 11.81
C SER A 84 11.67 -10.68 10.94
N LEU A 85 11.28 -10.08 9.83
CA LEU A 85 12.14 -9.40 8.86
C LEU A 85 11.89 -7.89 8.80
N GLU A 86 10.98 -7.35 9.62
CA GLU A 86 10.58 -5.93 9.58
C GLU A 86 11.77 -4.96 9.69
N LYS A 87 12.82 -5.36 10.42
CA LYS A 87 14.05 -4.58 10.67
C LYS A 87 15.29 -5.11 9.94
N ALA A 88 15.17 -6.20 9.18
CA ALA A 88 16.29 -6.88 8.53
C ALA A 88 16.32 -6.54 7.03
N PHE A 89 16.69 -5.31 6.70
CA PHE A 89 16.72 -4.82 5.33
C PHE A 89 17.89 -3.88 5.09
N THR A 90 18.23 -3.72 3.81
CA THR A 90 19.06 -2.62 3.31
C THR A 90 18.15 -1.61 2.63
N THR A 91 18.40 -0.32 2.83
CA THR A 91 17.67 0.73 2.11
C THR A 91 18.29 0.92 0.73
N VAL A 92 17.44 0.91 -0.30
CA VAL A 92 17.81 1.12 -1.69
C VAL A 92 16.93 2.19 -2.33
N ASP A 93 17.41 2.78 -3.40
CA ASP A 93 16.59 3.56 -4.31
C ASP A 93 16.31 2.72 -5.58
N LEU A 94 15.16 2.94 -6.20
CA LEU A 94 14.82 2.37 -7.52
C LEU A 94 14.85 3.50 -8.54
N ALA A 95 15.57 3.31 -9.64
CA ALA A 95 15.50 4.20 -10.80
C ALA A 95 14.99 3.39 -12.00
N ILE A 96 13.89 3.80 -12.61
CA ILE A 96 13.20 3.04 -13.66
C ILE A 96 13.19 3.86 -14.95
N SER A 97 13.62 3.22 -16.03
CA SER A 97 13.63 3.72 -17.41
C SER A 97 12.80 2.79 -18.31
N PRO A 98 12.52 3.16 -19.57
CA PRO A 98 11.85 2.27 -20.53
C PRO A 98 12.56 0.93 -20.77
N GLU A 99 13.87 0.84 -20.53
CA GLU A 99 14.66 -0.36 -20.86
C GLU A 99 14.88 -1.29 -19.65
N LYS A 100 15.00 -0.70 -18.46
CA LYS A 100 15.45 -1.41 -17.26
C LYS A 100 15.13 -0.63 -15.97
N MET A 101 15.19 -1.36 -14.87
CA MET A 101 15.14 -0.83 -13.51
C MET A 101 16.49 -1.06 -12.83
N LEU A 102 17.01 -0.03 -12.16
CA LEU A 102 18.19 -0.12 -11.32
C LEU A 102 17.77 -0.17 -9.85
N VAL A 103 18.37 -1.09 -9.10
CA VAL A 103 18.29 -1.17 -7.63
C VAL A 103 19.61 -0.66 -7.07
N LEU A 104 19.56 0.48 -6.38
CA LEU A 104 20.74 1.26 -6.02
C LEU A 104 20.91 1.34 -4.50
N VAL A 105 22.03 0.84 -3.98
CA VAL A 105 22.44 1.21 -2.61
C VAL A 105 23.18 2.55 -2.71
N VAL A 106 22.48 3.65 -2.41
CA VAL A 106 23.00 5.01 -2.61
C VAL A 106 24.20 5.32 -1.71
N ALA A 107 24.16 4.91 -0.44
CA ALA A 107 25.25 5.12 0.50
C ALA A 107 25.31 3.99 1.54
N LYS A 108 26.50 3.76 2.11
CA LYS A 108 26.68 2.80 3.19
C LYS A 108 25.94 3.31 4.43
N ALA A 109 25.06 2.48 4.99
CA ALA A 109 24.46 2.76 6.28
C ALA A 109 25.56 2.83 7.35
N GLY A 110 25.68 3.97 8.05
CA GLY A 110 26.48 4.05 9.27
C GLY A 110 25.87 3.22 10.40
N LEU A 111 26.57 3.09 11.53
CA LEU A 111 26.16 2.32 12.72
C LEU A 111 24.80 2.74 13.34
N LEU A 112 24.17 3.81 12.82
CA LEU A 112 22.84 4.30 13.18
C LEU A 112 21.90 4.48 11.96
N GLY A 113 22.14 3.77 10.87
CA GLY A 113 21.13 3.59 9.81
C GLY A 113 20.91 4.74 8.84
N GLY A 114 21.83 5.72 8.74
CA GLY A 114 21.75 6.74 7.70
C GLY A 114 23.01 7.59 7.62
N GLY A 115 23.49 7.84 6.39
CA GLY A 115 24.29 9.04 6.16
C GLY A 115 23.46 10.28 6.53
N SER A 116 24.08 11.42 6.81
CA SER A 116 23.31 12.66 6.94
C SER A 116 22.47 12.86 5.68
N LYS A 117 21.23 13.38 5.83
CA LYS A 117 20.30 13.62 4.72
C LYS A 117 21.00 14.30 3.54
N ASP A 118 21.85 15.28 3.82
CA ASP A 118 22.63 16.02 2.82
C ASP A 118 23.60 15.14 2.03
N LYS A 119 24.22 14.13 2.68
CA LYS A 119 25.12 13.18 1.99
C LYS A 119 24.34 12.27 1.06
N LEU A 120 23.15 11.83 1.49
CA LEU A 120 22.28 11.00 0.65
C LEU A 120 21.77 11.79 -0.55
N GLU A 121 21.26 13.00 -0.36
CA GLU A 121 20.80 13.83 -1.47
C GLU A 121 21.95 14.22 -2.41
N LYS A 122 23.15 14.48 -1.89
CA LYS A 122 24.34 14.72 -2.73
C LYS A 122 24.67 13.49 -3.59
N ALA A 123 24.70 12.30 -3.01
CA ALA A 123 24.95 11.06 -3.77
C ALA A 123 23.86 10.82 -4.83
N ARG A 124 22.59 11.09 -4.51
CA ARG A 124 21.49 11.03 -5.47
C ARG A 124 21.69 12.00 -6.63
N ALA A 125 22.12 13.23 -6.35
CA ALA A 125 22.39 14.23 -7.39
C ALA A 125 23.56 13.79 -8.30
N GLU A 126 24.62 13.20 -7.74
CA GLU A 126 25.75 12.66 -8.51
C GLU A 126 25.33 11.47 -9.40
N ILE A 127 24.52 10.54 -8.86
CA ILE A 127 23.94 9.44 -9.64
C ILE A 127 23.02 9.98 -10.74
N ALA A 128 22.12 10.92 -10.43
CA ALA A 128 21.22 11.49 -11.41
C ALA A 128 21.97 12.20 -12.56
N ALA A 129 23.06 12.91 -12.25
CA ALA A 129 23.93 13.51 -13.26
C ALA A 129 24.58 12.44 -14.15
N HIS A 130 25.09 11.36 -13.55
CA HIS A 130 25.67 10.23 -14.30
C HIS A 130 24.67 9.57 -15.24
N LEU A 131 23.45 9.30 -14.76
CA LEU A 131 22.38 8.69 -15.54
C LEU A 131 21.90 9.59 -16.69
N ARG A 132 21.84 10.91 -16.46
CA ARG A 132 21.48 11.89 -17.50
C ARG A 132 22.51 11.93 -18.64
N GLU A 133 23.78 11.69 -18.32
CA GLU A 133 24.86 11.66 -19.30
C GLU A 133 24.99 10.31 -20.02
N GLU A 134 24.08 9.36 -19.76
CA GLU A 134 24.03 8.02 -20.39
C GLU A 134 25.36 7.26 -20.31
N LYS A 135 26.10 7.49 -19.23
CA LYS A 135 27.35 6.78 -18.94
C LYS A 135 27.10 5.32 -18.55
N ASP A 136 28.17 4.52 -18.62
CA ASP A 136 28.12 3.09 -18.29
C ASP A 136 27.54 2.85 -16.88
N ASP A 137 26.64 1.87 -16.77
CA ASP A 137 26.03 1.44 -15.50
C ASP A 137 27.10 0.99 -14.49
N ALA A 138 28.21 0.42 -14.96
CA ALA A 138 29.32 -0.03 -14.12
C ALA A 138 30.04 1.11 -13.40
N GLU A 139 29.91 2.34 -13.90
CA GLU A 139 30.54 3.54 -13.37
C GLU A 139 29.60 4.39 -12.51
N ILE A 140 28.34 3.97 -12.32
CA ILE A 140 27.37 4.70 -11.49
C ILE A 140 27.96 4.88 -10.07
N PRO A 141 27.95 6.11 -9.52
CA PRO A 141 28.56 6.42 -8.21
C PRO A 141 27.69 5.96 -7.02
N ALA A 142 27.11 4.77 -7.09
CA ALA A 142 26.40 4.10 -6.01
C ALA A 142 27.32 3.08 -5.30
N VAL A 143 26.97 2.69 -4.08
CA VAL A 143 27.69 1.63 -3.35
C VAL A 143 27.54 0.27 -4.03
N SER A 144 26.35 0.02 -4.57
CA SER A 144 26.09 -1.14 -5.42
C SER A 144 24.97 -0.83 -6.39
N VAL A 145 25.08 -1.39 -7.58
CA VAL A 145 24.08 -1.32 -8.65
C VAL A 145 23.68 -2.75 -8.98
N GLN A 146 22.37 -3.00 -8.98
CA GLN A 146 21.79 -4.21 -9.52
C GLN A 146 20.85 -3.81 -10.66
N THR A 147 21.14 -4.30 -11.86
CA THR A 147 20.31 -4.05 -13.05
C THR A 147 19.25 -5.14 -13.16
N VAL A 148 18.00 -4.73 -13.32
CA VAL A 148 16.86 -5.59 -13.60
C VAL A 148 16.37 -5.26 -15.01
N THR A 149 16.61 -6.14 -15.96
CA THR A 149 16.27 -5.93 -17.38
C THR A 149 14.76 -5.99 -17.62
N ALA A 150 14.26 -5.48 -18.75
CA ALA A 150 12.85 -5.63 -19.14
C ALA A 150 12.35 -7.09 -19.06
N GLU A 151 13.15 -8.06 -19.52
CA GLU A 151 12.81 -9.50 -19.46
C GLU A 151 12.72 -10.03 -18.01
N GLN A 152 13.49 -9.44 -17.11
CA GLN A 152 13.45 -9.76 -15.70
C GLN A 152 12.29 -9.05 -14.99
N ILE A 153 11.97 -7.83 -15.40
CA ILE A 153 10.84 -7.05 -14.90
C ILE A 153 9.52 -7.77 -15.18
N SER A 154 9.36 -8.38 -16.36
CA SER A 154 8.17 -9.18 -16.69
C SER A 154 8.01 -10.44 -15.83
N LYS A 155 9.02 -10.80 -15.02
CA LYS A 155 9.02 -11.95 -14.08
C LYS A 155 8.81 -11.52 -12.62
N LEU A 156 8.68 -10.22 -12.35
CA LEU A 156 8.35 -9.73 -11.02
C LEU A 156 6.99 -10.27 -10.58
N ARG A 157 6.88 -10.59 -9.30
CA ARG A 157 5.64 -11.10 -8.70
C ARG A 157 5.47 -10.58 -7.29
N VAL A 158 4.23 -10.23 -6.94
CA VAL A 158 3.85 -10.02 -5.55
C VAL A 158 3.88 -11.38 -4.85
N VAL A 159 4.65 -11.47 -3.77
CA VAL A 159 4.79 -12.69 -2.95
C VAL A 159 4.18 -12.53 -1.55
N PHE A 160 3.78 -11.32 -1.21
CA PHE A 160 3.00 -11.02 -0.02
C PHE A 160 2.29 -9.65 -0.18
N PRO A 161 1.01 -9.53 0.17
CA PRO A 161 0.09 -10.62 0.47
C PRO A 161 -0.13 -11.54 -0.75
N THR A 162 -0.58 -12.78 -0.49
CA THR A 162 -1.04 -13.69 -1.55
C THR A 162 -2.48 -14.09 -1.30
N MET A 163 -3.19 -14.42 -2.38
CA MET A 163 -4.57 -14.92 -2.30
C MET A 163 -4.62 -16.24 -1.54
N TYR A 164 -3.69 -17.14 -1.88
CA TYR A 164 -3.57 -18.46 -1.28
C TYR A 164 -2.27 -18.59 -0.49
N ASP A 165 -2.38 -18.87 0.81
CA ASP A 165 -1.21 -18.89 1.70
C ASP A 165 -0.20 -19.97 1.30
N HIS A 166 -0.66 -21.08 0.73
CA HIS A 166 0.18 -22.21 0.31
C HIS A 166 1.03 -21.92 -0.92
N GLU A 167 0.70 -20.87 -1.68
CA GLU A 167 1.49 -20.42 -2.84
C GLU A 167 2.65 -19.50 -2.42
N SER A 168 2.60 -18.96 -1.21
CA SER A 168 3.66 -18.12 -0.66
C SER A 168 4.60 -18.95 0.22
N MET A 169 5.90 -18.77 0.05
CA MET A 169 6.89 -19.31 0.99
C MET A 169 6.76 -18.73 2.41
N PHE A 170 5.98 -17.65 2.57
CA PHE A 170 5.71 -17.04 3.86
C PHE A 170 4.45 -17.60 4.54
N ALA A 171 3.69 -18.50 3.90
CA ALA A 171 2.49 -19.13 4.45
C ALA A 171 1.46 -18.13 5.01
N GLY A 172 1.26 -16.99 4.33
CA GLY A 172 0.36 -15.93 4.77
C GLY A 172 0.85 -15.12 5.99
N VAL A 173 2.06 -15.38 6.51
CA VAL A 173 2.62 -14.66 7.66
C VAL A 173 3.24 -13.34 7.19
N SER A 174 2.84 -12.23 7.83
CA SER A 174 3.38 -10.88 7.60
C SER A 174 4.80 -10.72 8.15
N VAL A 175 5.78 -11.45 7.61
CA VAL A 175 7.17 -11.45 8.07
C VAL A 175 7.86 -10.09 7.87
N PHE A 176 7.46 -9.34 6.85
CA PHE A 176 8.03 -8.03 6.49
C PHE A 176 7.43 -6.84 7.27
N GLY A 177 6.40 -7.09 8.07
CA GLY A 177 5.57 -6.05 8.68
C GLY A 177 4.12 -6.14 8.22
N LYS A 178 3.18 -5.81 9.10
CA LYS A 178 1.75 -5.72 8.78
C LYS A 178 1.53 -4.65 7.69
N GLY A 179 0.66 -4.94 6.72
CA GLY A 179 0.31 -4.00 5.65
C GLY A 179 1.44 -3.70 4.64
N ARG A 180 2.60 -4.35 4.73
CA ARG A 180 3.66 -4.24 3.72
C ARG A 180 3.38 -5.17 2.54
N ILE A 181 3.70 -4.68 1.35
CA ILE A 181 3.61 -5.42 0.10
C ILE A 181 5.02 -5.87 -0.28
N ALA A 182 5.23 -7.12 -0.63
CA ALA A 182 6.53 -7.68 -1.00
C ALA A 182 6.53 -8.20 -2.43
N ILE A 183 7.50 -7.75 -3.22
CA ILE A 183 7.73 -8.19 -4.60
C ILE A 183 9.07 -8.92 -4.65
N ALA A 184 9.08 -10.11 -5.25
CA ALA A 184 10.30 -10.87 -5.45
C ALA A 184 11.10 -10.30 -6.63
N LEU A 185 12.39 -10.04 -6.40
CA LEU A 185 13.33 -9.75 -7.48
C LEU A 185 13.78 -11.06 -8.16
N PRO A 186 14.21 -11.01 -9.44
CA PRO A 186 14.80 -12.15 -10.11
C PRO A 186 16.01 -12.67 -9.33
N LYS A 187 16.11 -13.99 -9.24
CA LYS A 187 17.21 -14.65 -8.55
C LYS A 187 18.52 -14.35 -9.27
N GLN A 188 19.50 -13.84 -8.53
CA GLN A 188 20.86 -13.63 -9.02
C GLN A 188 21.56 -14.99 -9.16
N GLU A 189 22.34 -15.18 -10.23
CA GLU A 189 23.17 -16.37 -10.40
C GLU A 189 24.13 -16.50 -9.19
N ASP A 190 24.31 -17.74 -8.72
CA ASP A 190 25.13 -18.09 -7.55
C ASP A 190 24.70 -17.54 -6.17
N SER A 191 23.60 -16.79 -6.09
CA SER A 191 23.06 -16.36 -4.80
C SER A 191 22.30 -17.49 -4.09
N LYS A 192 22.64 -17.71 -2.81
CA LYS A 192 21.86 -18.54 -1.88
C LYS A 192 20.65 -17.79 -1.32
N GLU A 193 20.58 -16.49 -1.53
CA GLU A 193 19.55 -15.61 -0.99
C GLU A 193 18.56 -15.22 -2.08
N ASN A 194 17.27 -15.25 -1.73
CA ASN A 194 16.21 -14.63 -2.52
C ASN A 194 16.04 -13.17 -2.08
N GLN A 195 15.87 -12.28 -3.04
CA GLN A 195 15.71 -10.86 -2.79
C GLN A 195 14.26 -10.41 -2.92
N TYR A 196 13.82 -9.53 -2.02
CA TYR A 196 12.48 -8.96 -2.01
C TYR A 196 12.53 -7.46 -1.77
N LEU A 197 11.82 -6.70 -2.60
CA LEU A 197 11.53 -5.30 -2.32
C LEU A 197 10.22 -5.22 -1.55
N THR A 198 10.16 -4.40 -0.51
CA THR A 198 8.91 -4.18 0.22
C THR A 198 8.46 -2.74 0.21
N PHE A 199 7.15 -2.54 0.04
CA PHE A 199 6.51 -1.27 -0.26
C PHE A 199 5.37 -0.97 0.74
N SER A 200 5.15 0.31 1.03
CA SER A 200 3.86 0.82 1.52
C SER A 200 2.86 0.87 0.36
N LEU A 201 1.62 1.24 0.65
CA LEU A 201 0.58 1.31 -0.37
C LEU A 201 0.92 2.34 -1.46
N SER A 202 1.34 3.55 -1.06
CA SER A 202 1.70 4.65 -1.95
C SER A 202 2.96 4.32 -2.76
N GLU A 203 3.97 3.71 -2.12
CA GLU A 203 5.17 3.26 -2.82
C GLU A 203 4.81 2.20 -3.89
N TYR A 204 3.95 1.24 -3.55
CA TYR A 204 3.52 0.19 -4.49
C TYR A 204 2.72 0.76 -5.66
N ARG A 205 1.78 1.69 -5.43
CA ARG A 205 1.01 2.34 -6.51
C ARG A 205 1.91 3.08 -7.50
N LYS A 206 2.91 3.83 -6.99
CA LYS A 206 3.93 4.50 -7.82
C LYS A 206 4.74 3.50 -8.65
N LEU A 207 5.10 2.35 -8.07
CA LEU A 207 5.79 1.29 -8.82
C LEU A 207 4.89 0.73 -9.93
N THR A 208 3.63 0.40 -9.64
CA THR A 208 2.72 -0.17 -10.64
C THR A 208 2.44 0.80 -11.79
N GLU A 209 2.36 2.10 -11.49
CA GLU A 209 2.26 3.14 -12.52
C GLU A 209 3.49 3.14 -13.43
N ALA A 210 4.70 3.17 -12.87
CA ALA A 210 5.93 3.11 -13.64
C ALA A 210 6.06 1.82 -14.48
N LEU A 211 5.61 0.69 -13.94
CA LEU A 211 5.64 -0.60 -14.63
C LEU A 211 4.60 -0.72 -15.75
N SER A 212 3.42 -0.13 -15.54
CA SER A 212 2.39 0.02 -16.58
C SER A 212 2.91 0.89 -17.72
N GLU A 213 3.44 2.08 -17.40
CA GLU A 213 3.93 3.05 -18.39
C GLU A 213 5.04 2.49 -19.27
N PHE A 214 6.07 1.87 -18.67
CA PHE A 214 7.27 1.48 -19.40
C PHE A 214 7.29 0.04 -19.91
N PHE A 215 6.54 -0.86 -19.27
CA PHE A 215 6.61 -2.29 -19.58
C PHE A 215 5.23 -2.91 -19.87
N GLY A 216 4.15 -2.13 -19.83
CA GLY A 216 2.78 -2.61 -20.08
C GLY A 216 2.29 -3.62 -19.02
N ILE A 217 2.79 -3.51 -17.77
CA ILE A 217 2.41 -4.41 -16.68
C ILE A 217 1.33 -3.77 -15.82
N ASP A 218 0.06 -3.99 -16.17
CA ASP A 218 -1.09 -3.36 -15.50
C ASP A 218 -1.67 -4.18 -14.34
N GLN A 219 -1.32 -5.47 -14.24
CA GLN A 219 -1.96 -6.44 -13.34
C GLN A 219 -0.99 -7.04 -12.32
N LEU A 220 0.10 -6.35 -11.98
CA LEU A 220 1.09 -6.87 -11.03
C LEU A 220 0.46 -7.13 -9.66
N GLY A 221 0.11 -8.38 -9.35
CA GLY A 221 -0.51 -8.74 -8.08
C GLY A 221 -2.00 -8.41 -7.98
N GLN A 222 -2.73 -8.38 -9.10
CA GLN A 222 -4.18 -8.14 -9.12
C GLN A 222 -4.96 -9.05 -8.14
N ASP A 223 -4.51 -10.30 -7.98
CA ASP A 223 -5.16 -11.28 -7.09
C ASP A 223 -4.69 -11.20 -5.62
N SER A 224 -3.75 -10.29 -5.31
CA SER A 224 -3.18 -10.16 -3.96
C SER A 224 -4.06 -9.35 -3.00
N GLY A 225 -5.20 -8.80 -3.46
CA GLY A 225 -6.10 -8.00 -2.63
C GLY A 225 -5.51 -6.66 -2.18
N ILE A 226 -4.57 -6.12 -2.97
CA ILE A 226 -3.93 -4.83 -2.72
C ILE A 226 -4.74 -3.74 -3.45
N PRO A 227 -5.20 -2.68 -2.78
CA PRO A 227 -6.03 -1.66 -3.41
C PRO A 227 -5.21 -0.68 -4.27
N LEU A 228 -5.34 -0.74 -5.59
CA LEU A 228 -4.69 0.22 -6.52
C LEU A 228 -5.24 1.64 -6.41
N THR A 229 -6.50 1.79 -6.01
CA THR A 229 -7.16 3.06 -5.74
C THR A 229 -7.79 3.05 -4.36
N ASP A 230 -8.12 4.24 -3.84
CA ASP A 230 -8.71 4.36 -2.51
C ASP A 230 -10.07 3.67 -2.45
N GLN A 231 -10.23 2.77 -1.48
CA GLN A 231 -11.45 1.99 -1.28
C GLN A 231 -12.27 2.67 -0.20
N MET A 232 -13.29 3.40 -0.63
CA MET A 232 -14.16 4.20 0.24
C MET A 232 -15.56 3.58 0.28
N GLN A 233 -16.24 3.77 1.40
CA GLN A 233 -17.65 3.43 1.57
C GLN A 233 -18.40 4.61 2.19
N GLN A 234 -19.61 4.86 1.74
CA GLN A 234 -20.51 5.82 2.36
C GLN A 234 -21.25 5.17 3.52
N VAL A 235 -21.26 5.84 4.67
CA VAL A 235 -21.92 5.37 5.89
C VAL A 235 -22.78 6.46 6.48
N THR A 236 -23.86 6.09 7.17
CA THR A 236 -24.78 7.05 7.81
C THR A 236 -24.70 6.97 9.32
N CYS A 237 -24.54 8.13 9.97
CA CYS A 237 -24.52 8.23 11.42
C CYS A 237 -25.92 7.97 12.01
N HIS A 238 -26.01 7.13 13.03
CA HIS A 238 -27.28 6.84 13.70
C HIS A 238 -27.93 8.05 14.39
N TYR A 239 -27.14 8.99 14.92
CA TYR A 239 -27.64 10.10 15.73
C TYR A 239 -27.89 11.37 14.95
N SER A 240 -27.01 11.72 14.00
CA SER A 240 -27.16 12.92 13.17
C SER A 240 -27.89 12.66 11.87
N GLU A 241 -28.05 11.39 11.45
CA GLU A 241 -28.57 10.97 10.15
C GLU A 241 -27.73 11.48 8.95
N GLU A 242 -26.62 12.16 9.22
CA GLU A 242 -25.67 12.61 8.22
C GLU A 242 -24.87 11.43 7.67
N SER A 243 -24.65 11.45 6.36
CA SER A 243 -23.80 10.48 5.68
C SER A 243 -22.40 11.04 5.46
N PHE A 244 -21.39 10.19 5.60
CA PHE A 244 -19.98 10.54 5.44
C PHE A 244 -19.20 9.36 4.84
N GLU A 245 -18.08 9.65 4.22
CA GLU A 245 -17.22 8.65 3.59
C GLU A 245 -16.16 8.16 4.58
N VAL A 246 -15.89 6.86 4.55
CA VAL A 246 -14.85 6.21 5.35
C VAL A 246 -14.11 5.21 4.48
N LEU A 247 -12.86 4.93 4.83
CA LEU A 247 -12.11 3.83 4.25
C LEU A 247 -12.81 2.50 4.52
N ASP A 248 -12.75 1.60 3.55
CA ASP A 248 -13.13 0.22 3.78
C ASP A 248 -12.14 -0.44 4.75
N ASN A 249 -12.70 -0.95 5.84
CA ASN A 249 -11.97 -1.61 6.90
C ASN A 249 -11.27 -2.90 6.42
N GLU A 250 -11.71 -3.49 5.30
CA GLU A 250 -11.02 -4.62 4.69
C GLU A 250 -9.57 -4.30 4.32
N TYR A 251 -9.31 -3.07 3.87
CA TYR A 251 -8.01 -2.62 3.37
C TYR A 251 -7.26 -1.69 4.33
N LEU A 252 -7.87 -1.34 5.47
CA LEU A 252 -7.33 -0.37 6.44
C LEU A 252 -5.87 -0.65 6.84
N GLU A 253 -5.46 -1.91 6.91
CA GLU A 253 -4.09 -2.26 7.29
C GLU A 253 -3.02 -1.74 6.34
N PHE A 254 -3.32 -1.56 5.05
CA PHE A 254 -2.39 -0.96 4.09
C PHE A 254 -2.24 0.54 4.33
N TYR A 255 -3.35 1.24 4.59
CA TYR A 255 -3.35 2.66 4.90
C TYR A 255 -2.64 2.94 6.24
N GLU A 256 -2.90 2.13 7.28
CA GLU A 256 -2.22 2.25 8.59
C GLU A 256 -0.70 2.03 8.50
N ALA A 257 -0.26 1.18 7.57
CA ALA A 257 1.15 0.84 7.41
C ALA A 257 1.91 1.83 6.50
N ASP A 258 1.21 2.79 5.90
CA ASP A 258 1.79 3.75 4.98
C ASP A 258 2.13 5.07 5.67
N PRO A 259 3.41 5.44 5.82
CA PRO A 259 3.80 6.67 6.47
C PRO A 259 3.45 7.94 5.67
N GLU A 260 3.15 7.83 4.37
CA GLU A 260 2.72 8.97 3.55
C GLU A 260 1.22 9.29 3.74
N ILE A 261 0.45 8.34 4.29
CA ILE A 261 -1.01 8.46 4.46
C ILE A 261 -1.32 8.88 5.89
N GLU A 262 -2.04 9.99 6.02
CA GLU A 262 -2.57 10.46 7.30
C GLU A 262 -4.05 10.08 7.44
N LEU A 263 -4.37 9.40 8.54
CA LEU A 263 -5.71 8.92 8.84
C LEU A 263 -6.35 9.71 9.98
N ALA A 264 -7.56 10.21 9.74
CA ALA A 264 -8.40 10.79 10.78
C ALA A 264 -9.48 9.80 11.20
N LEU A 265 -9.71 9.67 12.51
CA LEU A 265 -10.81 8.88 13.04
C LEU A 265 -12.14 9.59 12.73
N ALA A 266 -12.94 9.01 11.85
CA ALA A 266 -14.21 9.57 11.38
C ALA A 266 -15.40 9.07 12.21
N GLY A 267 -15.34 7.83 12.69
CA GLY A 267 -16.45 7.24 13.44
C GLY A 267 -16.16 5.86 14.02
N ARG A 268 -17.23 5.23 14.49
CA ARG A 268 -17.21 3.96 15.21
C ARG A 268 -18.38 3.10 14.77
N GLN A 269 -18.13 1.81 14.61
CA GLN A 269 -19.14 0.84 14.22
C GLN A 269 -19.35 -0.19 15.32
N CYS A 270 -20.61 -0.43 15.68
CA CYS A 270 -20.96 -1.43 16.67
C CYS A 270 -20.67 -2.83 16.13
N GLN A 271 -19.89 -3.62 16.85
CA GLN A 271 -19.55 -5.00 16.47
C GLN A 271 -20.76 -5.93 16.45
N GLY A 272 -21.78 -5.67 17.27
CA GLY A 272 -22.98 -6.50 17.37
C GLY A 272 -23.98 -6.24 16.25
N CYS A 273 -24.44 -4.99 16.11
CA CYS A 273 -25.52 -4.64 15.18
C CYS A 273 -25.11 -3.74 14.01
N GLN A 274 -23.81 -3.48 13.84
CA GLN A 274 -23.25 -2.64 12.76
C GLN A 274 -23.73 -1.18 12.75
N LEU A 275 -24.37 -0.71 13.83
CA LEU A 275 -24.73 0.69 14.00
C LEU A 275 -23.49 1.59 13.95
N ILE A 276 -23.57 2.69 13.21
CA ILE A 276 -22.47 3.64 13.01
C ILE A 276 -22.73 4.92 13.79
N VAL A 277 -21.68 5.45 14.41
CA VAL A 277 -21.68 6.74 15.11
C VAL A 277 -20.47 7.54 14.64
N SER A 278 -20.70 8.73 14.09
CA SER A 278 -19.61 9.67 13.77
C SER A 278 -18.89 10.11 15.04
N GLU A 279 -17.61 10.51 14.95
CA GLU A 279 -16.87 10.96 16.13
C GLU A 279 -17.50 12.19 16.79
N ASP A 280 -18.17 13.06 16.02
CA ASP A 280 -18.87 14.22 16.58
C ASP A 280 -20.13 13.83 17.34
N SER A 281 -20.93 12.91 16.79
CA SER A 281 -22.08 12.34 17.52
C SER A 281 -21.61 11.58 18.76
N ARG A 282 -20.51 10.83 18.68
CA ARG A 282 -19.93 10.13 19.82
C ARG A 282 -19.51 11.10 20.93
N LYS A 283 -18.91 12.25 20.59
CA LYS A 283 -18.55 13.31 21.55
C LYS A 283 -19.80 13.91 22.21
N LYS A 284 -20.80 14.26 21.40
CA LYS A 284 -22.06 14.88 21.84
C LYS A 284 -22.84 13.97 22.80
N GLU A 285 -23.02 12.70 22.41
CA GLU A 285 -23.77 11.69 23.16
C GLU A 285 -22.90 10.98 24.23
N ARG A 286 -21.62 11.34 24.33
CA ARG A 286 -20.65 10.81 25.30
C ARG A 286 -20.52 9.28 25.31
N ILE A 287 -20.72 8.64 24.16
CA ILE A 287 -20.56 7.18 24.01
C ILE A 287 -19.08 6.83 24.21
N GLY A 288 -18.78 5.94 25.17
CA GLY A 288 -17.40 5.65 25.55
C GLY A 288 -16.72 6.74 26.40
N GLY A 289 -17.48 7.69 26.94
CA GLY A 289 -16.98 8.81 27.75
C GLY A 289 -16.49 9.99 26.91
N LYS A 290 -16.06 11.09 27.53
CA LYS A 290 -15.66 12.33 26.81
C LYS A 290 -14.59 12.09 25.73
N ALA A 291 -13.59 11.26 26.04
CA ALA A 291 -12.47 10.95 25.14
C ALA A 291 -12.63 9.64 24.35
N GLY A 292 -13.78 8.96 24.43
CA GLY A 292 -14.03 7.69 23.71
C GLY A 292 -13.26 6.46 24.21
N LYS A 293 -12.39 6.59 25.23
CA LYS A 293 -11.53 5.48 25.74
C LYS A 293 -12.30 4.24 26.21
N ALA A 294 -13.56 4.40 26.64
CA ALA A 294 -14.37 3.29 27.14
C ALA A 294 -15.32 2.70 26.09
N ILE A 295 -15.29 3.17 24.83
CA ILE A 295 -16.29 2.82 23.81
C ILE A 295 -16.42 1.31 23.63
N ALA A 296 -15.29 0.59 23.60
CA ALA A 296 -15.19 -0.86 23.54
C ALA A 296 -16.17 -1.60 24.46
N LYS A 297 -16.35 -1.08 25.68
CA LYS A 297 -17.11 -1.69 26.76
C LYS A 297 -18.48 -1.04 26.97
N THR A 298 -18.73 0.12 26.36
CA THR A 298 -20.01 0.81 26.43
C THR A 298 -21.10 -0.01 25.73
N LYS A 299 -22.33 0.04 26.24
CA LYS A 299 -23.47 -0.63 25.62
C LYS A 299 -23.89 0.11 24.35
N CYS A 300 -24.15 -0.64 23.29
CA CYS A 300 -24.73 -0.11 22.07
C CYS A 300 -26.16 0.38 22.34
N PRO A 301 -26.52 1.60 21.91
CA PRO A 301 -27.87 2.15 22.12
C PRO A 301 -28.97 1.35 21.40
N LYS A 302 -28.63 0.65 20.31
CA LYS A 302 -29.59 -0.13 19.51
C LYS A 302 -29.74 -1.58 19.97
N CYS A 303 -28.62 -2.29 20.20
CA CYS A 303 -28.66 -3.72 20.50
C CYS A 303 -28.28 -4.10 21.94
N ASN A 304 -27.93 -3.13 22.80
CA ASN A 304 -27.57 -3.33 24.21
C ASN A 304 -26.30 -4.21 24.46
N GLU A 305 -25.70 -4.78 23.42
CA GLU A 305 -24.40 -5.47 23.45
C GLU A 305 -23.24 -4.49 23.64
N LYS A 306 -22.03 -5.00 23.95
CA LYS A 306 -20.82 -4.18 23.96
C LYS A 306 -20.57 -3.58 22.56
N PHE A 307 -20.27 -2.28 22.50
CA PHE A 307 -20.09 -1.57 21.24
C PHE A 307 -18.90 -2.14 20.45
N GLY A 308 -17.80 -2.48 21.12
CA GLY A 308 -16.61 -3.06 20.49
C GLY A 308 -15.61 -2.04 19.93
N ASN A 309 -14.67 -2.53 19.12
CA ASN A 309 -13.45 -1.81 18.74
C ASN A 309 -13.34 -1.50 17.23
N ILE A 310 -14.46 -1.46 16.49
CA ILE A 310 -14.38 -1.09 15.07
C ILE A 310 -14.34 0.44 14.96
N SER A 311 -13.18 0.94 14.56
CA SER A 311 -12.97 2.32 14.16
C SER A 311 -13.27 2.47 12.68
N LEU A 312 -13.72 3.64 12.28
CA LEU A 312 -13.86 4.06 10.88
C LEU A 312 -12.94 5.26 10.68
N PHE A 313 -12.14 5.22 9.62
CA PHE A 313 -11.15 6.24 9.32
C PHE A 313 -11.45 6.90 7.98
N GLN A 314 -11.00 8.13 7.83
CA GLN A 314 -10.99 8.86 6.57
C GLN A 314 -9.56 9.31 6.26
N LEU A 315 -9.26 9.50 4.99
CA LEU A 315 -8.02 10.14 4.56
C LEU A 315 -8.06 11.63 4.94
N VAL A 316 -6.98 12.13 5.54
CA VAL A 316 -6.83 13.58 5.72
C VAL A 316 -6.48 14.17 4.36
N LYS A 317 -7.43 14.89 3.75
CA LYS A 317 -7.15 15.65 2.53
C LYS A 317 -6.15 16.76 2.88
N LYS A 318 -4.94 16.71 2.30
CA LYS A 318 -4.06 17.88 2.28
C LYS A 318 -4.68 18.86 1.29
N GLU A 319 -5.21 19.98 1.77
CA GLU A 319 -5.69 21.04 0.90
C GLU A 319 -4.53 21.52 0.02
N VAL A 320 -4.62 21.26 -1.29
CA VAL A 320 -3.82 22.00 -2.27
C VAL A 320 -4.49 23.36 -2.38
N ALA A 321 -3.74 24.43 -2.09
CA ALA A 321 -4.24 25.80 -2.15
C ALA A 321 -4.90 26.05 -3.52
N PRO A 322 -6.07 26.69 -3.58
CA PRO A 322 -6.71 26.99 -4.85
C PRO A 322 -5.83 27.92 -5.68
N GLU A 323 -5.56 27.50 -6.91
CA GLU A 323 -4.86 28.26 -7.94
C GLU A 323 -5.55 29.62 -8.15
N PRO A 324 -4.82 30.74 -8.22
CA PRO A 324 -5.42 32.05 -8.39
C PRO A 324 -6.10 32.12 -9.76
N ALA A 325 -7.42 32.29 -9.75
CA ALA A 325 -8.23 32.45 -10.95
C ALA A 325 -7.62 33.50 -11.88
N ALA A 326 -7.26 33.07 -13.10
CA ALA A 326 -6.80 33.94 -14.17
C ALA A 326 -7.82 35.07 -14.37
N ALA A 327 -7.39 36.30 -14.06
CA ALA A 327 -8.15 37.50 -14.34
C ALA A 327 -8.35 37.60 -15.86
N ALA A 328 -9.60 37.46 -16.31
CA ALA A 328 -10.00 37.82 -17.65
C ALA A 328 -9.70 39.31 -17.85
N ALA A 329 -8.75 39.61 -18.72
CA ALA A 329 -8.53 40.96 -19.22
C ALA A 329 -9.62 41.25 -20.27
N GLU A 330 -10.46 42.25 -19.98
CA GLU A 330 -11.26 42.98 -20.97
C GLU A 330 -10.41 43.98 -21.75
#